data_AF-A0A9C6TCQ6-F1
#
_entry.id   AF-A0A9C6TCQ6-F1
#
_cell.length_a   1.000
_cell.length_b   1.000
_cell.length_c   1.000
_cell.angle_alpha   90.00
_cell.angle_beta   90.00
_cell.angle_gamma   90.00
#
_symmetry.space_group_name_H-M   'P 1'
#
loop_
_entity.id
_entity.type
_entity.pdbx_description
1 polymer ?
#
loop_
_entity_poly.entity_id
_entity_poly.type
_entity_poly.pdbx_seq_one_letter_code
_entity_poly.pdbx_strand_id
1 'polypeptide(L)'
;MKYMNLDAYRFSISWSRILPKEKLSGSVNHKGIEYYNNLINELLANGLQLFVTIFHWDVPQALEDDYSDFLSPHIADDFKDYAEVCFKEFSNRVKHWITLNEPKNVSKNG
;
A
#
# COMPACT_ATOMS: atom_id res chain seq x y z
N MET A 1 6.20 20.45 -2.38
CA MET A 1 6.72 19.73 -3.57
C MET A 1 6.71 20.60 -4.81
N LYS A 2 5.58 21.18 -5.21
CA LYS A 2 5.48 22.04 -6.42
C LYS A 2 6.57 23.10 -6.56
N TYR A 3 6.92 23.79 -5.47
CA TYR A 3 7.92 24.86 -5.47
C TYR A 3 9.39 24.37 -5.46
N MET A 4 9.61 23.05 -5.37
CA MET A 4 10.93 22.44 -5.36
C MET A 4 11.32 21.85 -6.73
N ASN A 5 10.47 21.99 -7.75
CA ASN A 5 10.67 21.44 -9.10
C ASN A 5 11.03 19.94 -9.09
N LEU A 6 10.29 19.15 -8.32
CA LEU A 6 10.45 17.69 -8.30
C LEU A 6 9.74 17.05 -9.50
N ASP A 7 10.30 15.96 -10.02
CA ASP A 7 9.73 15.20 -11.15
C ASP A 7 8.78 14.08 -10.69
N ALA A 8 9.00 13.54 -9.49
CA ALA A 8 8.32 12.36 -9.00
C ALA A 8 8.07 12.41 -7.50
N TYR A 9 7.10 11.62 -7.04
CA TYR A 9 6.84 11.38 -5.64
C TYR A 9 6.65 9.90 -5.36
N ARG A 10 7.39 9.40 -4.35
CA ARG A 10 7.25 8.05 -3.84
C ARG A 10 6.46 8.07 -2.53
N PHE A 11 5.44 7.23 -2.43
CA PHE A 11 4.67 7.03 -1.20
C PHE A 11 4.24 5.58 -1.06
N SER A 12 3.74 5.20 0.12
CA SER A 12 3.13 3.88 0.35
C SER A 12 1.62 3.98 0.58
N ILE A 13 0.92 2.92 0.19
CA ILE A 13 -0.47 2.70 0.59
C ILE A 13 -0.43 1.90 1.88
N SER A 14 -1.25 2.28 2.85
CA SER A 14 -1.28 1.61 4.13
C SER A 14 -2.27 0.46 4.10
N TRP A 15 -1.80 -0.75 4.40
CA TRP A 15 -2.60 -1.96 4.33
C TRP A 15 -3.83 -1.87 5.23
N SER A 16 -3.63 -1.58 6.51
CA SER A 16 -4.70 -1.44 7.51
C SER A 16 -5.70 -0.33 7.17
N ARG A 17 -5.31 0.67 6.37
CA ARG A 17 -6.23 1.70 5.88
C ARG A 17 -7.16 1.18 4.79
N ILE A 18 -6.69 0.31 3.91
CA ILE A 18 -7.48 -0.25 2.79
C ILE A 18 -8.32 -1.44 3.25
N LEU A 19 -7.72 -2.34 4.04
CA LEU A 19 -8.35 -3.52 4.60
C LEU A 19 -8.23 -3.47 6.14
N PRO A 20 -9.13 -2.74 6.84
CA PRO A 20 -9.07 -2.56 8.29
C PRO A 20 -9.51 -3.80 9.09
N LYS A 21 -10.00 -4.82 8.40
CA LYS A 21 -10.30 -6.15 8.92
C LYS A 21 -9.40 -7.22 8.29
N GLU A 22 -8.29 -6.76 7.71
CA GLU A 22 -7.11 -7.53 7.32
C GLU A 22 -7.28 -8.53 6.16
N LYS A 23 -8.50 -8.99 5.90
CA LYS A 23 -8.88 -9.93 4.84
C LYS A 23 -9.90 -9.29 3.90
N LEU A 24 -9.94 -9.73 2.64
CA LEU A 24 -10.96 -9.30 1.67
C LEU A 24 -12.40 -9.55 2.16
N SER A 25 -12.59 -10.61 2.95
CA SER A 25 -13.86 -10.92 3.62
C SER A 25 -14.33 -9.84 4.60
N GLY A 26 -13.40 -9.00 5.07
CA GLY A 26 -13.62 -7.93 6.04
C GLY A 26 -14.12 -6.59 5.47
N SER A 27 -14.35 -6.53 4.16
CA SER A 27 -14.78 -5.37 3.38
C SER A 27 -13.72 -4.28 3.20
N VAL A 28 -13.59 -3.79 1.96
CA VAL A 28 -12.70 -2.67 1.61
C VAL A 28 -13.17 -1.37 2.25
N ASN A 29 -12.24 -0.62 2.84
CA ASN A 29 -12.53 0.71 3.38
C ASN A 29 -12.51 1.78 2.27
N HIS A 30 -13.69 2.10 1.76
CA HIS A 30 -13.84 3.10 0.69
C HIS A 30 -13.34 4.51 1.05
N LYS A 31 -13.35 4.91 2.33
CA LYS A 31 -12.75 6.20 2.74
C LYS A 31 -11.23 6.17 2.63
N GLY A 32 -10.61 5.01 2.87
CA GLY A 32 -9.19 4.78 2.62
C GLY A 32 -8.86 4.92 1.13
N ILE A 33 -9.67 4.28 0.28
CA ILE A 33 -9.55 4.40 -1.18
C ILE A 33 -9.71 5.86 -1.65
N GLU A 34 -10.72 6.57 -1.13
CA GLU A 34 -10.97 7.98 -1.45
C GLU A 34 -9.76 8.87 -1.09
N TYR A 35 -9.15 8.66 0.07
CA TYR A 35 -7.94 9.39 0.45
C TYR A 35 -6.81 9.22 -0.59
N TYR A 36 -6.51 7.97 -0.98
CA TYR A 36 -5.46 7.72 -1.97
C TYR A 36 -5.85 8.21 -3.35
N ASN A 37 -7.12 8.17 -3.73
CA ASN A 37 -7.62 8.78 -4.95
C ASN A 37 -7.34 10.29 -4.98
N ASN A 38 -7.67 10.99 -3.90
CA ASN A 38 -7.45 12.43 -3.80
C ASN A 38 -5.94 12.76 -3.84
N LEU A 39 -5.12 11.99 -3.12
CA LEU A 39 -3.66 12.16 -3.15
C LEU A 39 -3.08 11.93 -4.55
N ILE A 40 -3.44 10.82 -5.20
CA ILE A 40 -2.98 10.47 -6.56
C ILE A 40 -3.38 11.57 -7.55
N ASN A 41 -4.64 12.01 -7.50
CA ASN A 41 -5.15 13.03 -8.41
C ASN A 41 -4.43 14.37 -8.21
N GLU A 42 -4.19 14.78 -6.96
CA GLU A 42 -3.49 16.02 -6.65
C GLU A 42 -2.03 15.96 -7.13
N LEU A 43 -1.32 14.85 -6.91
CA LEU A 43 0.06 14.70 -7.37
C LEU A 43 0.17 14.74 -8.90
N LEU A 44 -0.73 14.06 -9.60
CA LEU A 44 -0.80 14.09 -11.07
C LEU A 44 -1.17 15.48 -11.60
N ALA A 45 -2.10 16.19 -10.95
CA ALA A 45 -2.47 17.56 -11.31
C ALA A 45 -1.29 18.54 -11.17
N ASN A 46 -0.33 18.22 -10.31
CA ASN A 46 0.91 18.97 -10.17
C ASN A 46 2.06 18.44 -11.06
N GLY A 47 1.78 17.53 -11.99
CA GLY A 47 2.74 17.03 -12.97
C GLY A 47 3.73 15.99 -12.45
N LEU A 48 3.50 15.43 -11.26
CA LEU A 48 4.43 14.47 -10.64
C LEU A 48 4.19 13.05 -11.15
N GLN A 49 5.29 12.34 -11.45
CA GLN A 49 5.26 10.89 -11.61
C GLN A 49 5.07 10.20 -10.27
N LEU A 50 4.34 9.08 -10.25
CA LEU A 50 4.00 8.37 -9.03
C LEU A 50 4.75 7.05 -8.92
N PHE A 51 5.41 6.85 -7.78
CA PHE A 51 6.05 5.59 -7.40
C PHE A 51 5.38 5.06 -6.13
N VAL A 52 4.55 4.04 -6.26
CA VAL A 52 3.74 3.55 -5.14
C VAL A 52 4.33 2.27 -4.58
N THR A 53 4.57 2.26 -3.28
CA THR A 53 4.99 1.08 -2.52
C THR A 53 3.76 0.41 -1.91
N ILE A 54 3.57 -0.90 -2.15
CA ILE A 54 2.43 -1.65 -1.62
C ILE A 54 2.59 -1.87 -0.12
N PHE A 55 3.77 -2.33 0.32
CA PHE A 55 4.06 -2.59 1.73
C PHE A 55 5.30 -1.85 2.23
N HIS A 56 5.13 -1.14 3.35
CA HIS A 56 6.19 -0.35 3.97
C HIS A 56 6.21 -0.51 5.49
N TRP A 57 6.34 -1.78 5.94
CA TRP A 57 6.54 -2.17 7.33
C TRP A 57 5.32 -1.91 8.23
N ASP A 58 4.13 -1.87 7.62
CA ASP A 58 2.87 -1.51 8.26
C ASP A 58 1.84 -2.64 8.13
N VAL A 59 2.23 -3.83 8.59
CA VAL A 59 1.31 -4.98 8.64
C VAL A 59 0.17 -4.66 9.59
N PRO A 60 -1.08 -4.96 9.22
CA PRO A 60 -2.19 -4.89 10.16
C PRO A 60 -2.00 -5.80 11.39
N GLN A 61 -2.22 -5.26 12.58
CA GLN A 61 -2.02 -5.99 13.85
C GLN A 61 -2.80 -7.31 13.92
N ALA A 62 -3.99 -7.41 13.33
CA ALA A 62 -4.75 -8.66 13.42
C ALA A 62 -4.09 -9.83 12.67
N LEU A 63 -3.23 -9.58 11.65
CA LEU A 63 -2.49 -10.66 10.99
C LEU A 63 -1.34 -11.18 11.87
N GLU A 64 -0.71 -10.28 12.63
CA GLU A 64 0.24 -10.65 13.68
C GLU A 64 -0.45 -11.48 14.77
N ASP A 65 -1.61 -11.02 15.25
CA ASP A 65 -2.39 -11.71 16.29
C ASP A 65 -2.94 -13.07 15.80
N ASP A 66 -3.36 -13.17 14.53
CA ASP A 66 -3.96 -14.38 13.95
C ASP A 66 -2.91 -15.49 13.69
N TYR A 67 -1.75 -15.13 13.12
CA TYR A 67 -0.78 -16.12 12.64
C TYR A 67 0.69 -15.66 12.65
N SER A 68 1.02 -14.59 13.37
CA SER A 68 2.38 -14.02 13.44
C SER A 68 2.89 -13.54 12.08
N ASP A 69 2.02 -12.90 11.30
CA ASP A 69 2.37 -12.11 10.11
C ASP A 69 3.35 -12.84 9.16
N PHE A 70 4.52 -12.27 8.87
CA PHE A 70 5.50 -12.76 7.90
C PHE A 70 6.17 -14.07 8.33
N LEU A 71 5.92 -14.55 9.56
CA LEU A 71 6.37 -15.87 10.01
C LEU A 71 5.47 -17.00 9.51
N SER A 72 4.28 -16.67 8.98
CA SER A 72 3.33 -17.63 8.41
C SER A 72 3.27 -17.52 6.88
N PRO A 73 3.17 -18.63 6.14
CA PRO A 73 2.97 -18.60 4.70
C PRO A 73 1.62 -18.00 4.28
N HIS A 74 0.64 -17.90 5.19
CA HIS A 74 -0.67 -17.32 4.91
C HIS A 74 -0.60 -15.83 4.52
N ILE A 75 0.44 -15.12 4.99
CA ILE A 75 0.66 -13.70 4.64
C ILE A 75 0.74 -13.47 3.14
N ALA A 76 1.20 -14.46 2.37
CA ALA A 76 1.36 -14.34 0.93
C ALA A 76 0.00 -14.19 0.22
N ASP A 77 -1.03 -14.89 0.70
CA ASP A 77 -2.38 -14.79 0.15
C ASP A 77 -3.06 -13.49 0.56
N ASP A 78 -2.97 -13.10 1.83
CA ASP A 78 -3.54 -11.84 2.31
C ASP A 78 -2.85 -10.62 1.65
N PHE A 79 -1.53 -10.70 1.44
CA PHE A 79 -0.78 -9.65 0.72
C PHE A 79 -1.18 -9.56 -0.75
N LYS A 80 -1.38 -10.69 -1.42
CA LYS A 80 -1.87 -10.75 -2.80
C LYS A 80 -3.25 -10.09 -2.90
N ASP A 81 -4.17 -10.46 -2.02
CA ASP A 81 -5.53 -9.91 -1.96
C ASP A 81 -5.52 -8.38 -1.74
N TYR A 82 -4.69 -7.89 -0.83
CA TYR A 82 -4.47 -6.46 -0.61
C TYR A 82 -3.90 -5.76 -1.84
N ALA A 83 -2.88 -6.34 -2.48
CA ALA A 83 -2.27 -5.79 -3.68
C ALA A 83 -3.26 -5.74 -4.85
N GLU A 84 -4.11 -6.75 -5.01
CA GLU A 84 -5.18 -6.77 -6.03
C GLU A 84 -6.17 -5.62 -5.86
N VAL A 85 -6.58 -5.30 -4.63
CA VAL A 85 -7.43 -4.13 -4.34
C VAL A 85 -6.70 -2.85 -4.78
N CYS A 86 -5.42 -2.69 -4.43
CA CYS A 86 -4.64 -1.52 -4.82
C CYS A 86 -4.53 -1.39 -6.35
N PHE A 87 -4.26 -2.49 -7.05
CA PHE A 87 -4.14 -2.47 -8.50
C PHE A 87 -5.48 -2.18 -9.18
N LYS A 88 -6.56 -2.80 -8.72
CA LYS A 88 -7.91 -2.54 -9.24
C LYS A 88 -8.31 -1.07 -9.13
N GLU A 89 -8.01 -0.43 -8.00
CA GLU A 89 -8.47 0.93 -7.71
C GLU A 89 -7.54 2.01 -8.32
N PHE A 90 -6.24 1.74 -8.44
CA PHE A 90 -5.25 2.79 -8.72
C PHE A 90 -4.41 2.59 -10.00
N SER A 91 -4.35 1.39 -10.60
CA SER A 91 -3.49 1.10 -11.76
C SER A 91 -3.82 1.89 -13.04
N ASN A 92 -5.04 2.41 -13.14
CA ASN A 92 -5.42 3.29 -14.25
C ASN A 92 -4.54 4.55 -14.29
N ARG A 93 -4.07 5.02 -13.14
CA ARG A 93 -3.26 6.23 -12.96
C ARG A 93 -1.82 5.94 -12.50
N VAL A 94 -1.61 4.98 -11.62
CA VAL A 94 -0.29 4.61 -11.11
C VAL A 94 0.41 3.63 -12.05
N LYS A 95 1.61 3.98 -12.52
CA LYS A 95 2.39 3.19 -13.49
C LYS A 95 3.64 2.53 -12.92
N HIS A 96 4.15 3.02 -11.78
CA HIS A 96 5.34 2.46 -11.13
C HIS A 96 4.97 1.92 -9.75
N TRP A 97 5.16 0.61 -9.58
CA TRP A 97 4.83 -0.12 -8.37
C TRP A 97 6.08 -0.76 -7.77
N ILE A 98 6.14 -0.74 -6.44
CA ILE A 98 7.18 -1.37 -5.63
C ILE A 98 6.44 -2.29 -4.66
N THR A 99 6.75 -3.59 -4.65
CA THR A 99 6.03 -4.55 -3.80
C THR A 99 6.39 -4.35 -2.33
N LEU A 100 7.66 -4.51 -1.99
CA LEU A 100 8.16 -4.47 -0.62
C LEU A 100 9.23 -3.38 -0.47
N ASN A 101 9.12 -2.56 0.58
CA ASN A 101 10.23 -1.72 1.01
C ASN A 101 11.22 -2.52 1.86
N GLU A 102 12.49 -2.56 1.45
CA GLU A 102 13.61 -3.06 2.26
C GLU A 102 13.34 -4.37 3.03
N PRO A 103 12.93 -5.47 2.37
CA PRO A 103 12.54 -6.70 3.06
C PRO A 103 13.67 -7.29 3.93
N LYS A 104 14.94 -7.07 3.55
CA LYS A 104 16.10 -7.45 4.36
C LYS A 104 16.11 -6.81 5.75
N ASN A 105 15.66 -5.57 5.87
CA ASN A 105 15.63 -4.86 7.16
C ASN A 105 14.45 -5.34 8.01
N VAL A 106 13.29 -5.60 7.39
CA VAL A 106 12.15 -6.25 8.05
C VAL A 106 12.60 -7.56 8.68
N SER A 107 13.23 -8.46 7.91
CA SER A 107 13.66 -9.76 8.45
C SER A 107 14.76 -9.71 9.52
N LYS A 108 15.48 -8.58 9.65
CA LYS A 108 16.62 -8.47 10.58
C LYS A 108 16.28 -7.76 11.88
N ASN A 109 15.37 -6.79 11.82
CA ASN A 109 15.10 -5.86 12.89
C ASN A 109 13.61 -5.80 13.28
N GLY A 110 12.76 -6.52 12.55
CA GLY A 110 11.35 -6.73 12.84
C GLY A 110 11.14 -8.14 13.36
#